data_AF-A0A060C3X1-F1
#
_entry.id   AF-A0A060C3X1-F1
#
_cell.length_a   1.000
_cell.length_b   1.000
_cell.length_c   1.000
_cell.angle_alpha   90.00
_cell.angle_beta   90.00
_cell.angle_gamma   90.00
#
_symmetry.space_group_name_H-M   'P 1'
#
loop_
_entity.id
_entity.type
_entity.pdbx_description
1 polymer ?
#
loop_
_entity_poly.entity_id
_entity_poly.type
_entity_poly.pdbx_seq_one_letter_code
_entity_poly.pdbx_strand_id
1 'polypeptide(L)'
;LRLGEGHVLVRLNRAYERVLSRFADINLTVTKQMRGFLVREFGVSKLRVTVLYDKAASQFQPVEAAEKRRIVERHPELFEGFDASSDKIVVSSTSFTPDEDFGVLLESLVKYDGLTDPGLPRLRVIVTGKGPMKQQFAMPCTRPVCRGPTSSVPGS
;
A
#
# COMPACT_ATOMS: atom_id res chain seq x y z
N LEU A 1 -11.98 -8.65 -16.91
CA LEU A 1 -11.73 -10.11 -17.00
C LEU A 1 -10.37 -10.42 -16.39
N ARG A 2 -10.31 -10.83 -15.12
CA ARG A 2 -9.09 -11.40 -14.53
C ARG A 2 -9.06 -12.89 -14.88
N LEU A 3 -8.39 -13.23 -15.99
CA LEU A 3 -8.17 -14.62 -16.39
C LEU A 3 -7.05 -15.20 -15.53
N GLY A 4 -7.23 -16.41 -14.97
CA GLY A 4 -6.22 -17.04 -14.12
C GLY A 4 -4.94 -17.41 -14.88
N GLU A 5 -3.83 -17.59 -14.15
CA GLU A 5 -2.50 -17.86 -14.74
C GLU A 5 -2.43 -19.11 -15.63
N GLY A 6 -3.33 -20.08 -15.40
CA GLY A 6 -3.44 -21.31 -16.20
C GLY A 6 -4.18 -21.14 -17.54
N HIS A 7 -4.81 -19.99 -17.80
CA HIS A 7 -5.62 -19.80 -19.01
C HIS A 7 -4.73 -19.68 -20.26
N VAL A 8 -5.14 -20.34 -21.35
CA VAL A 8 -4.36 -20.40 -22.62
C VAL A 8 -4.01 -19.00 -23.12
N LEU A 9 -4.94 -18.05 -23.05
CA LEU A 9 -4.71 -16.65 -23.46
C LEU A 9 -3.64 -15.94 -22.62
N VAL A 10 -3.57 -16.20 -21.31
CA VAL A 10 -2.55 -15.63 -20.42
C VAL A 10 -1.18 -16.23 -20.72
N ARG A 11 -1.12 -17.54 -21.00
CA ARG A 11 0.11 -18.23 -21.41
C ARG A 11 0.63 -17.74 -22.77
N LEU A 12 -0.27 -17.52 -23.74
CA LEU A 12 0.06 -16.93 -25.03
C LEU A 12 0.59 -15.50 -24.87
N ASN A 13 -0.06 -14.66 -24.06
CA ASN A 13 0.42 -13.31 -23.80
C ASN A 13 1.80 -13.33 -23.12
N ARG A 14 2.00 -14.20 -22.13
CA ARG A 14 3.31 -14.36 -21.46
C ARG A 14 4.40 -14.80 -22.44
N ALA A 15 4.09 -15.71 -23.37
CA ALA A 15 5.04 -16.12 -24.41
C ALA A 15 5.37 -14.96 -25.36
N TYR A 16 4.36 -14.20 -25.78
CA TYR A 16 4.53 -13.00 -26.60
C TYR A 16 5.41 -11.94 -25.92
N GLU A 17 5.13 -11.58 -24.67
CA GLU A 17 5.94 -10.63 -23.90
C GLU A 17 7.38 -11.15 -23.70
N ARG A 18 7.56 -12.45 -23.48
CA ARG A 18 8.89 -13.07 -23.36
C ARG A 18 9.69 -12.98 -24.65
N VAL A 19 9.05 -13.16 -25.79
CA VAL A 19 9.71 -13.04 -27.09
C VAL A 19 10.08 -11.57 -27.34
N LEU A 20 9.14 -10.63 -27.18
CA LEU A 20 9.38 -9.21 -27.42
C LEU A 20 10.45 -8.59 -26.50
N SER A 21 10.45 -8.93 -25.22
CA SER A 21 11.44 -8.40 -24.26
C SER A 21 12.89 -8.75 -24.63
N ARG A 22 13.11 -9.86 -25.36
CA ARG A 22 14.43 -10.26 -25.87
C ARG A 22 14.84 -9.52 -27.15
N PHE A 23 13.86 -9.06 -27.93
CA PHE A 23 14.08 -8.27 -29.14
C PHE A 23 14.26 -6.79 -28.86
N ALA A 24 13.83 -6.30 -27.69
CA ALA A 24 14.10 -4.92 -27.28
C ALA A 24 15.61 -4.66 -27.13
N ASP A 25 16.07 -3.51 -27.64
CA ASP A 25 17.45 -3.06 -27.48
C ASP A 25 17.79 -2.80 -26.01
N ILE A 26 16.86 -2.15 -25.30
CA ILE A 26 16.95 -1.81 -23.88
C ILE A 26 15.58 -2.00 -23.23
N ASN A 27 15.55 -2.66 -22.07
CA ASN A 27 14.38 -2.78 -21.19
C ASN A 27 14.56 -1.85 -19.98
N LEU A 28 13.56 -1.02 -19.72
CA LEU A 28 13.53 -0.13 -18.55
C LEU A 28 12.69 -0.76 -17.44
N THR A 29 13.19 -0.76 -16.20
CA THR A 29 12.46 -1.33 -15.06
C THR A 29 12.46 -0.40 -13.86
N VAL A 30 11.34 -0.31 -13.16
CA VAL A 30 11.18 0.58 -11.98
C VAL A 30 11.90 0.09 -10.71
N THR A 31 12.24 -1.21 -10.63
CA THR A 31 12.89 -1.81 -9.46
C THR A 31 13.96 -2.82 -9.84
N LYS A 32 14.88 -3.11 -8.91
CA LYS A 32 15.90 -4.16 -9.08
C LYS A 32 15.26 -5.54 -9.21
N GLN A 33 14.14 -5.75 -8.51
CA GLN A 33 13.38 -7.00 -8.50
C GLN A 33 12.78 -7.27 -9.89
N MET A 34 12.19 -6.26 -10.53
CA MET A 34 11.66 -6.39 -11.90
C MET A 34 12.78 -6.68 -12.91
N ARG A 35 13.96 -6.06 -12.76
CA ARG A 35 15.14 -6.43 -13.55
C ARG A 35 15.54 -7.89 -13.35
N GLY A 36 15.58 -8.35 -12.09
CA GLY A 36 15.89 -9.75 -11.76
C GLY A 36 14.89 -10.72 -12.39
N PHE A 37 13.60 -10.37 -12.38
CA PHE A 37 12.54 -11.13 -13.01
C PHE A 37 12.75 -11.24 -14.52
N LEU A 38 12.99 -10.14 -15.25
CA LEU A 38 13.24 -10.20 -16.70
C LEU A 38 14.48 -11.04 -17.06
N VAL A 39 15.53 -10.97 -16.26
CA VAL A 39 16.75 -11.77 -16.49
C VAL A 39 16.49 -13.26 -16.26
N ARG A 40 15.83 -13.63 -15.16
CA ARG A 40 15.60 -15.03 -14.76
C ARG A 40 14.47 -15.69 -15.55
N GLU A 41 13.32 -15.02 -15.60
CA GLU A 41 12.08 -15.58 -16.15
C GLU A 41 11.98 -15.37 -17.65
N PHE A 42 12.48 -14.26 -18.19
CA PHE A 42 12.31 -13.91 -19.60
C PHE A 42 13.60 -14.18 -20.41
N GLY A 43 14.74 -14.35 -19.73
CA GLY A 43 16.03 -14.65 -20.36
C GLY A 43 16.66 -13.43 -21.04
N VAL A 44 16.30 -12.22 -20.61
CA VAL A 44 16.86 -10.97 -21.15
C VAL A 44 18.28 -10.79 -20.60
N SER A 45 19.21 -10.37 -21.47
CA SER A 45 20.59 -10.09 -21.03
C SER A 45 20.62 -8.98 -19.99
N LYS A 46 21.35 -9.20 -18.89
CA LYS A 46 21.49 -8.23 -17.78
C LYS A 46 22.01 -6.86 -18.24
N LEU A 47 22.78 -6.82 -19.33
CA LEU A 47 23.32 -5.59 -19.93
C LEU A 47 22.24 -4.77 -20.68
N ARG A 48 21.15 -5.42 -21.11
CA ARG A 48 20.01 -4.79 -21.81
C ARG A 48 18.87 -4.43 -20.86
N VAL A 49 19.10 -4.42 -19.55
CA VAL A 49 18.07 -4.05 -18.56
C VAL A 49 18.61 -2.97 -17.64
N THR A 50 17.99 -1.80 -17.69
CA THR A 50 18.36 -0.61 -16.90
C THR A 50 17.26 -0.31 -15.89
N VAL A 51 17.66 -0.12 -14.63
CA VAL A 51 16.72 0.25 -13.57
C VAL A 51 16.59 1.76 -13.54
N LEU A 52 15.36 2.26 -13.75
CA LEU A 52 14.99 3.65 -13.58
C LEU A 52 13.94 3.72 -12.48
N TYR A 53 14.37 4.01 -11.26
CA TYR A 53 13.45 4.12 -10.13
C TYR A 53 12.47 5.26 -10.36
N ASP A 54 11.21 5.00 -10.04
CA ASP A 54 10.26 6.07 -9.84
C ASP A 54 10.72 6.91 -8.64
N LYS A 55 10.83 8.23 -8.83
CA LYS A 55 11.23 9.17 -7.78
C LYS A 55 10.08 10.13 -7.56
N ALA A 56 9.67 10.27 -6.31
CA ALA A 56 8.69 11.28 -5.93
C ALA A 56 9.16 12.67 -6.40
N ALA A 57 8.23 13.45 -6.96
CA ALA A 57 8.49 14.80 -7.42
C ALA A 57 9.12 15.66 -6.30
N SER A 58 10.00 16.60 -6.67
CA SER A 58 10.74 17.44 -5.71
C SER A 58 9.84 18.30 -4.81
N GLN A 59 8.57 18.49 -5.19
CA GLN A 59 7.55 19.18 -4.40
C GLN A 59 7.15 18.44 -3.10
N PHE A 60 7.42 17.14 -2.99
CA PHE A 60 7.16 16.37 -1.77
C PHE A 60 8.32 16.57 -0.79
N GLN A 61 8.26 17.67 -0.03
CA GLN A 61 9.22 17.98 1.03
C GLN A 61 8.58 17.78 2.42
N PRO A 62 9.39 17.49 3.46
CA PRO A 62 8.91 17.48 4.83
C PRO A 62 8.26 18.83 5.18
N VAL A 63 7.10 18.77 5.82
CA VAL A 63 6.39 19.97 6.27
C VAL A 63 7.08 20.54 7.51
N GLU A 64 7.32 21.85 7.51
CA GLU A 64 7.88 22.59 8.64
C GLU A 64 6.96 22.56 9.88
N ALA A 65 7.54 22.67 11.07
CA ALA A 65 6.78 22.57 12.32
C ALA A 65 5.66 23.63 12.45
N ALA A 66 5.89 24.84 11.92
CA ALA A 66 4.90 25.90 11.91
C ALA A 66 3.70 25.58 10.99
N GLU A 67 3.96 24.97 9.84
CA GLU A 67 2.92 24.60 8.89
C GLU A 67 2.13 23.38 9.38
N LYS A 68 2.78 22.43 10.07
CA LYS A 68 2.07 21.35 10.76
C LYS A 68 1.03 21.87 11.76
N ARG A 69 1.40 22.87 12.57
CA ARG A 69 0.48 23.51 13.53
C ARG A 69 -0.71 24.15 12.82
N ARG A 70 -0.47 24.89 11.74
CA ARG A 70 -1.52 25.51 10.93
C ARG A 70 -2.50 24.49 10.33
N ILE A 71 -2.00 23.34 9.88
CA ILE A 71 -2.84 22.26 9.34
C ILE A 71 -3.75 21.69 10.44
N VAL A 72 -3.20 21.46 11.63
CA VAL A 72 -3.96 20.98 12.79
C VAL A 72 -5.06 21.97 13.18
N GLU A 73 -4.73 23.26 13.26
CA GLU A 73 -5.68 24.33 13.59
C GLU A 73 -6.78 24.50 12.53
N ARG A 74 -6.46 24.28 11.25
CA ARG A 74 -7.42 24.42 10.14
C ARG A 74 -8.44 23.28 10.08
N HIS A 75 -8.12 22.12 10.66
CA HIS A 75 -8.94 20.91 10.58
C HIS A 75 -9.34 20.40 11.97
N PRO A 76 -10.10 21.19 12.76
CA PRO A 76 -10.52 20.77 14.10
C PRO A 76 -11.32 19.46 14.09
N GLU A 77 -12.04 19.16 13.01
CA GLU A 77 -12.80 17.92 12.83
C GLU A 77 -11.92 16.65 12.79
N LEU A 78 -10.65 16.78 12.39
CA LEU A 78 -9.70 15.65 12.33
C LEU A 78 -8.80 15.57 13.57
N PHE A 79 -8.60 16.70 14.25
CA PHE A 79 -7.61 16.86 15.30
C PHE A 79 -8.20 17.31 16.64
N GLU A 80 -9.49 17.07 16.88
CA GLU A 80 -10.11 17.34 18.18
C GLU A 80 -9.37 16.60 19.31
N GLY A 81 -8.92 17.35 20.32
CA GLY A 81 -8.16 16.81 21.45
C GLY A 81 -6.77 16.24 21.11
N PHE A 82 -6.20 16.65 19.97
CA PHE A 82 -4.85 16.31 19.54
C PHE A 82 -3.81 17.24 20.18
N ASP A 83 -2.81 16.66 20.82
CA ASP A 83 -1.65 17.40 21.35
C ASP A 83 -0.40 17.10 20.51
N ALA A 84 0.08 18.11 19.78
CA ALA A 84 1.25 17.97 18.90
C ALA A 84 2.56 17.62 19.65
N SER A 85 2.62 17.81 20.97
CA SER A 85 3.80 17.50 21.79
C SER A 85 3.88 16.03 22.19
N SER A 86 2.73 15.40 22.47
CA SER A 86 2.64 14.04 23.01
C SER A 86 2.05 13.03 22.02
N ASP A 87 1.10 13.45 21.17
CA ASP A 87 0.42 12.59 20.21
C ASP A 87 1.23 12.43 18.91
N LYS A 88 0.97 11.34 18.17
CA LYS A 88 1.57 11.10 16.84
C LYS A 88 0.48 10.83 15.80
N ILE A 89 0.73 11.30 14.57
CA ILE A 89 -0.18 11.14 13.44
C ILE A 89 0.36 10.03 12.53
N VAL A 90 -0.51 9.09 12.18
CA VAL A 90 -0.26 8.08 11.15
C VAL A 90 -1.25 8.33 10.03
N VAL A 91 -0.74 8.63 8.84
CA VAL A 91 -1.58 8.78 7.64
C VAL A 91 -1.36 7.58 6.75
N SER A 92 -2.44 6.89 6.39
CA SER A 92 -2.40 5.80 5.42
C SER A 92 -3.32 6.12 4.25
N SER A 93 -2.76 6.12 3.04
CA SER A 93 -3.53 6.14 1.80
C SER A 93 -3.79 4.71 1.36
N THR A 94 -5.05 4.31 1.21
CA THR A 94 -5.45 2.98 0.76
C THR A 94 -6.47 3.07 -0.37
N SER A 95 -6.39 2.13 -1.31
CA SER A 95 -7.36 2.01 -2.39
C SER A 95 -8.53 1.09 -2.03
N PHE A 96 -8.56 0.49 -0.84
CA PHE A 96 -9.57 -0.49 -0.40
C PHE A 96 -9.86 -1.57 -1.47
N THR A 97 -8.79 -2.06 -2.13
CA THR A 97 -8.85 -3.15 -3.11
C THR A 97 -8.49 -4.48 -2.46
N PRO A 98 -8.97 -5.62 -2.99
CA PRO A 98 -8.63 -6.95 -2.47
C PRO A 98 -7.15 -7.31 -2.58
N ASP A 99 -6.39 -6.61 -3.43
CA ASP A 99 -4.94 -6.76 -3.62
C ASP A 99 -4.11 -6.03 -2.54
N GLU A 100 -4.72 -5.16 -1.73
CA GLU A 100 -4.10 -4.52 -0.57
C GLU A 100 -4.62 -5.15 0.72
N ASP A 101 -3.73 -5.80 1.50
CA ASP A 101 -4.09 -6.29 2.84
C ASP A 101 -4.01 -5.16 3.87
N PHE A 102 -5.07 -4.37 3.94
CA PHE A 102 -5.24 -3.33 4.96
C PHE A 102 -5.51 -3.90 6.37
N GLY A 103 -5.85 -5.19 6.46
CA GLY A 103 -6.11 -5.89 7.72
C GLY A 103 -4.89 -5.88 8.64
N VAL A 104 -3.70 -6.06 8.09
CA VAL A 104 -2.44 -6.02 8.84
C VAL A 104 -2.27 -4.72 9.65
N LEU A 105 -2.60 -3.56 9.05
CA LEU A 105 -2.53 -2.28 9.75
C LEU A 105 -3.56 -2.22 10.88
N LEU A 106 -4.81 -2.60 10.62
CA LEU A 106 -5.88 -2.57 11.62
C LEU A 106 -5.58 -3.50 12.80
N GLU A 107 -5.11 -4.72 12.55
CA GLU A 107 -4.69 -5.67 13.58
C GLU A 107 -3.55 -5.12 14.44
N SER A 108 -2.58 -4.45 13.81
CA SER A 108 -1.48 -3.81 14.55
C SER A 108 -1.97 -2.68 15.45
N LEU A 109 -2.97 -1.91 15.01
CA LEU A 109 -3.56 -0.83 15.80
C LEU A 109 -4.38 -1.36 16.97
N VAL A 110 -5.12 -2.45 16.80
CA VAL A 110 -5.82 -3.12 17.90
C VAL A 110 -4.83 -3.65 18.94
N LYS A 111 -3.71 -4.23 18.50
CA LYS A 111 -2.64 -4.66 19.41
C LYS A 111 -2.03 -3.47 20.14
N TYR A 112 -1.77 -2.37 19.43
CA TYR A 112 -1.22 -1.14 20.00
C TYR A 112 -2.15 -0.53 21.08
N ASP A 113 -3.44 -0.47 20.80
CA ASP A 113 -4.48 0.03 21.70
C ASP A 113 -4.68 -0.85 22.96
N GLY A 114 -4.21 -2.11 22.92
CA GLY A 114 -4.17 -3.02 24.06
C GLY A 114 -2.90 -2.91 24.92
N LEU A 115 -1.88 -2.15 24.49
CA LEU A 115 -0.65 -1.96 25.25
C LEU A 115 -0.91 -0.98 26.41
N THR A 116 -0.40 -1.32 27.60
CA THR A 116 -0.54 -0.51 28.83
C THR A 116 0.76 0.20 29.20
N ASP A 117 1.63 0.44 28.23
CA ASP A 117 2.90 1.14 28.43
C ASP A 117 2.66 2.67 28.47
N PRO A 118 2.95 3.35 29.60
CA PRO A 118 2.75 4.79 29.75
C PRO A 118 3.70 5.63 28.86
N GLY A 119 4.74 5.03 28.28
CA GLY A 119 5.65 5.69 27.34
C GLY A 119 5.12 5.76 25.90
N LEU A 120 3.99 5.11 25.60
CA LEU A 120 3.44 5.08 24.24
C LEU A 120 2.60 6.34 23.94
N PRO A 121 2.87 7.03 22.82
CA PRO A 121 2.10 8.20 22.43
C PRO A 121 0.68 7.81 21.99
N ARG A 122 -0.30 8.69 22.20
CA ARG A 122 -1.62 8.46 21.59
C ARG A 122 -1.50 8.62 20.08
N LEU A 123 -2.05 7.68 19.33
CA LEU A 123 -2.02 7.71 17.87
C LEU A 123 -3.31 8.31 17.30
N ARG A 124 -3.15 9.23 16.35
CA ARG A 124 -4.21 9.69 15.46
C ARG A 124 -4.00 9.07 14.09
N VAL A 125 -4.82 8.08 13.76
CA VAL A 125 -4.73 7.37 12.48
C VAL A 125 -5.74 7.95 11.50
N ILE A 126 -5.25 8.51 10.40
CA ILE A 126 -6.06 9.07 9.32
C ILE A 126 -5.93 8.14 8.11
N VAL A 127 -7.04 7.49 7.77
CA VAL A 127 -7.11 6.58 6.62
C VAL A 127 -7.81 7.30 5.48
N THR A 128 -7.09 7.55 4.40
CA THR A 128 -7.60 8.23 3.20
C THR A 128 -7.69 7.23 2.05
N GLY A 129 -8.70 7.37 1.20
CA GLY A 129 -8.93 6.35 0.18
C GLY A 129 -10.34 6.27 -0.39
N LYS A 130 -10.43 5.71 -1.60
CA LYS A 130 -11.69 5.34 -2.26
C LYS A 130 -11.55 3.90 -2.75
N GLY A 131 -12.54 3.07 -2.48
CA GLY A 131 -12.62 1.73 -3.05
C GLY A 131 -13.86 0.98 -2.59
N PRO A 132 -14.18 -0.13 -3.28
CA PRO A 132 -15.43 -0.86 -3.10
C PRO A 132 -15.55 -1.47 -1.69
N MET A 133 -14.43 -1.83 -1.06
CA MET A 133 -14.42 -2.46 0.27
C MET A 133 -14.43 -1.47 1.43
N LYS A 134 -14.42 -0.15 1.17
CA LYS A 134 -14.38 0.87 2.23
C LYS A 134 -15.48 0.69 3.28
N GLN A 135 -16.69 0.32 2.87
CA GLN A 135 -17.82 0.11 3.80
C GLN A 135 -17.58 -1.04 4.78
N GLN A 136 -16.86 -2.07 4.36
CA GLN A 136 -16.53 -3.22 5.22
C GLN A 136 -15.55 -2.83 6.34
N PHE A 137 -14.70 -1.83 6.09
CA PHE A 137 -13.77 -1.28 7.08
C PHE A 137 -14.33 -0.07 7.84
N ALA A 138 -15.35 0.60 7.30
CA ALA A 138 -16.01 1.75 7.90
C ALA A 138 -17.22 1.38 8.77
N MET A 139 -17.61 0.10 8.83
CA MET A 139 -18.58 -0.35 9.83
C MET A 139 -18.05 -0.04 11.23
N PRO A 140 -18.91 0.37 12.17
CA PRO A 140 -18.48 0.81 13.49
C PRO A 140 -17.71 -0.34 14.16
N CYS A 141 -16.40 -0.18 14.31
CA CYS A 141 -15.60 -1.01 15.20
C CYS A 141 -16.00 -0.69 16.65
N THR A 142 -17.18 -1.15 17.07
CA THR A 142 -17.45 -1.38 18.49
C THR A 142 -16.50 -2.50 18.91
N ARG A 143 -15.55 -2.19 19.80
CA ARG A 143 -14.55 -3.14 20.30
C ARG A 143 -15.20 -4.50 20.69
N PRO A 144 -14.52 -5.66 20.50
CA PRO A 144 -13.21 -5.84 19.89
C PRO A 144 -13.23 -6.95 18.83
N VAL A 145 -13.94 -6.80 17.71
CA VAL A 145 -13.74 -7.73 16.57
C VAL A 145 -14.04 -7.00 15.25
N CYS A 146 -13.07 -6.27 14.72
CA CYS A 146 -13.07 -5.94 13.30
C CYS A 146 -12.56 -7.20 12.57
N ARG A 147 -13.44 -8.18 12.37
CA ARG A 147 -13.12 -9.37 11.54
C ARG A 147 -12.92 -8.85 10.12
N GLY A 148 -11.68 -8.88 9.64
CA GLY A 148 -11.39 -8.72 8.21
C GLY A 148 -12.17 -9.75 7.39
N PRO A 149 -12.37 -9.51 6.09
CA PRO A 149 -13.02 -10.49 5.23
C PRO A 149 -12.23 -11.80 5.29
N THR A 150 -12.81 -12.81 5.92
CA THR A 150 -12.26 -14.17 5.90
C THR A 150 -12.20 -14.59 4.44
N SER A 151 -10.99 -14.87 3.95
CA SER A 151 -10.78 -15.53 2.67
C SER A 151 -11.27 -16.99 2.77
N SER A 152 -12.59 -17.19 2.84
CA SER A 152 -13.19 -18.49 2.55
C SER A 152 -13.19 -18.62 1.03
N VAL A 153 -12.11 -19.17 0.50
CA VAL A 153 -12.11 -19.82 -0.81
C VAL A 153 -13.18 -20.91 -0.74
N PRO A 154 -14.25 -20.88 -1.56
CA PRO A 154 -15.11 -22.04 -1.67
C PRO A 154 -14.27 -23.13 -2.33
N GLY A 155 -13.98 -24.16 -1.54
CA GLY A 155 -13.47 -25.42 -2.06
C GLY A 155 -14.42 -25.96 -3.11
N SER A 156 -13.79 -26.40 -4.20
CA SER A 156 -14.27 -27.37 -5.18
C SER A 156 -15.04 -28.55 -4.57
#